data_AF-A0A1N6F2G7-F1
#
_entry.id   AF-A0A1N6F2G7-F1
#
_cell.length_a   1.000
_cell.length_b   1.000
_cell.length_c   1.000
_cell.angle_alpha   90.00
_cell.angle_beta   90.00
_cell.angle_gamma   90.00
#
_symmetry.space_group_name_H-M   'P 1'
#
loop_
_entity.id
_entity.type
_entity.pdbx_description
1 polymer ?
#
loop_
_entity_poly.entity_id
_entity_poly.type
_entity_poly.pdbx_seq_one_letter_code
_entity_poly.pdbx_strand_id
1 'polypeptide(L)'
;MYNNLIFDDMNKKYLLSSCILAISLLAGCGGSSQKGEDLEIPTDLPPICRDIDFVANPDMREVCGVRTASRHNIAYKNIPQQRYLIKPSETSIVKTNGKLELRFQNSLPINLEGPITSELEFSQEKRLERVKNTYDYHEITKPGSERLRIFKMGIPTEKGHKYDFCFRIPERKGNDRTRSRAMGVNIETMSCTEFDRITSGK
;
A
#
# COMPACT_ATOMS: atom_id res chain seq x y z
N MET A 1 -78.68 28.99 -34.16
CA MET A 1 -78.45 30.01 -35.20
C MET A 1 -77.15 30.73 -34.87
N TYR A 2 -76.22 30.77 -35.83
CA TYR A 2 -74.95 31.53 -35.90
C TYR A 2 -73.89 31.23 -34.82
N ASN A 3 -72.79 30.54 -35.18
CA ASN A 3 -71.55 31.06 -35.81
C ASN A 3 -70.85 32.08 -34.92
N ASN A 4 -69.73 31.70 -34.29
CA ASN A 4 -68.35 31.70 -34.82
C ASN A 4 -67.73 33.11 -34.84
N LEU A 5 -66.40 33.10 -34.73
CA LEU A 5 -65.43 34.16 -35.04
C LEU A 5 -64.89 34.92 -33.81
N ILE A 6 -63.59 35.15 -33.61
CA ILE A 6 -62.30 34.69 -34.18
C ILE A 6 -61.24 35.54 -33.43
N PHE A 7 -60.06 34.95 -33.14
CA PHE A 7 -58.72 35.58 -33.01
C PHE A 7 -58.54 36.68 -31.93
N ASP A 8 -57.40 36.93 -31.29
CA ASP A 8 -55.99 36.71 -31.60
C ASP A 8 -55.21 36.83 -30.27
N ASP A 9 -54.20 36.00 -30.07
CA ASP A 9 -52.79 36.43 -30.11
C ASP A 9 -51.89 35.52 -29.26
N MET A 10 -50.83 35.10 -29.93
CA MET A 10 -49.83 34.15 -29.49
C MET A 10 -48.80 34.86 -28.61
N ASN A 11 -48.45 34.27 -27.46
CA ASN A 11 -47.05 34.33 -27.05
C ASN A 11 -46.61 33.10 -26.26
N LYS A 12 -45.88 32.26 -27.00
CA LYS A 12 -44.66 31.53 -26.61
C LYS A 12 -44.79 30.41 -25.56
N LYS A 13 -44.70 29.15 -26.03
CA LYS A 13 -43.47 28.31 -26.08
C LYS A 13 -43.17 27.67 -24.71
N TYR A 14 -43.02 26.37 -24.49
CA TYR A 14 -42.87 25.17 -25.31
C TYR A 14 -43.07 23.97 -24.34
N LEU A 15 -43.95 23.03 -24.67
CA LEU A 15 -43.64 21.67 -25.14
C LEU A 15 -43.29 20.62 -24.06
N LEU A 16 -44.02 19.51 -24.21
CA LEU A 16 -43.55 18.12 -24.08
C LEU A 16 -43.25 17.62 -22.66
N SER A 17 -44.29 17.15 -21.98
CA SER A 17 -44.18 16.08 -20.99
C SER A 17 -45.10 14.93 -21.37
N SER A 18 -44.60 14.06 -22.24
CA SER A 18 -45.16 12.73 -22.50
C SER A 18 -43.99 11.79 -22.67
N CYS A 19 -43.80 10.86 -21.72
CA CYS A 19 -43.38 9.48 -21.96
C CYS A 19 -43.02 8.73 -20.67
N ILE A 20 -43.63 7.53 -20.56
CA ILE A 20 -43.05 6.27 -20.08
C ILE A 20 -42.87 6.11 -18.56
N LEU A 21 -43.64 5.17 -17.99
CA LEU A 21 -43.15 4.17 -17.06
C LEU A 21 -44.08 2.95 -17.13
N ALA A 22 -43.82 2.09 -18.11
CA ALA A 22 -44.39 0.76 -18.22
C ALA A 22 -43.49 -0.24 -17.48
N ILE A 23 -44.14 -1.13 -16.75
CA ILE A 23 -43.59 -2.17 -15.89
C ILE A 23 -43.10 -3.35 -16.75
N SER A 24 -41.86 -3.79 -16.54
CA SER A 24 -41.45 -5.16 -16.80
C SER A 24 -40.33 -5.54 -15.83
N LEU A 25 -40.71 -6.31 -14.80
CA LEU A 25 -39.81 -6.94 -13.83
C LEU A 25 -38.87 -7.90 -14.57
N LEU A 26 -37.58 -7.58 -14.57
CA LEU A 26 -36.51 -8.57 -14.74
C LEU A 26 -36.31 -9.24 -13.37
N ALA A 27 -36.89 -10.43 -13.19
CA ALA A 27 -36.51 -11.33 -12.11
C ALA A 27 -35.13 -11.90 -12.45
N GLY A 28 -34.09 -11.19 -12.02
CA GLY A 28 -32.71 -11.61 -12.12
C GLY A 28 -31.88 -10.99 -11.00
N CYS A 29 -31.19 -11.86 -10.28
CA CYS A 29 -30.03 -11.60 -9.41
C CYS A 29 -30.29 -11.33 -7.92
N GLY A 30 -29.62 -12.13 -7.07
CA GLY A 30 -29.37 -11.80 -5.66
C GLY A 30 -29.59 -12.95 -4.68
N GLY A 31 -28.75 -13.98 -4.73
CA GLY A 31 -28.76 -15.10 -3.80
C GLY A 31 -28.68 -14.65 -2.34
N SER A 32 -29.52 -15.26 -1.50
CA SER A 32 -29.50 -15.12 -0.06
C SER A 32 -28.22 -15.77 0.49
N SER A 33 -27.23 -14.96 0.84
CA SER A 33 -26.03 -15.41 1.56
C SER A 33 -26.39 -15.78 3.01
N GLN A 34 -26.73 -17.04 3.25
CA GLN A 34 -26.69 -17.63 4.57
C GLN A 34 -25.35 -18.36 4.76
N LYS A 35 -24.49 -17.82 5.63
CA LYS A 35 -23.24 -18.43 6.15
C LYS A 35 -22.39 -19.16 5.09
N GLY A 36 -21.85 -18.40 4.14
CA GLY A 36 -21.05 -18.94 3.03
C GLY A 36 -19.65 -19.37 3.44
N GLU A 37 -19.37 -20.67 3.35
CA GLU A 37 -18.07 -21.11 2.85
C GLU A 37 -17.97 -20.60 1.41
N ASP A 38 -16.89 -19.88 1.08
CA ASP A 38 -16.69 -19.36 -0.28
C ASP A 38 -16.39 -20.57 -1.18
N LEU A 39 -17.32 -20.89 -2.09
CA LEU A 39 -17.21 -22.03 -3.00
C LEU A 39 -16.79 -21.53 -4.38
N GLU A 40 -15.74 -22.13 -4.94
CA GLU A 40 -15.32 -21.85 -6.31
C GLU A 40 -15.98 -22.88 -7.22
N ILE A 41 -17.03 -22.45 -7.93
CA ILE A 41 -17.84 -23.30 -8.82
C ILE A 41 -17.26 -23.17 -10.25
N PRO A 42 -16.72 -24.26 -10.83
CA PRO A 42 -16.22 -24.24 -12.21
C PRO A 42 -17.33 -23.87 -13.21
N THR A 43 -16.99 -23.16 -14.30
CA THR A 43 -17.97 -22.80 -15.34
C THR A 43 -18.36 -23.97 -16.24
N ASP A 44 -17.50 -24.97 -16.35
CA ASP A 44 -17.69 -26.15 -17.21
C ASP A 44 -18.16 -27.37 -16.41
N LEU A 45 -19.24 -27.22 -15.65
CA LEU A 45 -19.80 -28.33 -14.89
C LEU A 45 -20.38 -29.42 -15.81
N PRO A 46 -20.13 -30.71 -15.50
CA PRO A 46 -20.84 -31.82 -16.11
C PRO A 46 -22.36 -31.62 -16.02
N PRO A 47 -23.16 -32.09 -17.00
CA PRO A 47 -24.61 -31.87 -17.01
C PRO A 47 -25.33 -32.28 -15.72
N ILE A 48 -24.86 -33.33 -15.05
CA ILE A 48 -25.42 -33.84 -13.78
C ILE A 48 -25.21 -32.89 -12.58
N CYS A 49 -24.28 -31.94 -12.70
CA CYS A 49 -23.84 -31.07 -11.61
C CYS A 49 -24.34 -29.62 -11.73
N ARG A 50 -25.02 -29.26 -12.83
CA ARG A 50 -25.37 -27.85 -13.12
C ARG A 50 -26.48 -27.28 -12.23
N ASP A 51 -27.37 -28.15 -11.76
CA ASP A 51 -28.56 -27.75 -10.98
C ASP A 51 -28.44 -28.09 -9.49
N ILE A 52 -27.26 -28.51 -9.04
CA ILE A 52 -27.02 -28.88 -7.64
C ILE A 52 -26.71 -27.63 -6.82
N ASP A 53 -27.45 -27.43 -5.73
CA ASP A 53 -27.05 -26.51 -4.69
C ASP A 53 -25.97 -27.15 -3.81
N PHE A 54 -24.72 -26.77 -4.07
CA PHE A 54 -23.54 -27.25 -3.36
C PHE A 54 -23.44 -26.74 -1.91
N VAL A 55 -24.22 -25.72 -1.52
CA VAL A 55 -24.31 -25.28 -0.12
C VAL A 55 -25.17 -26.27 0.67
N ALA A 56 -26.30 -26.68 0.10
CA ALA A 56 -27.19 -27.68 0.70
C ALA A 56 -26.66 -29.11 0.60
N ASN A 57 -25.84 -29.42 -0.41
CA ASN A 57 -25.33 -30.77 -0.68
C ASN A 57 -23.79 -30.80 -0.71
N PRO A 58 -23.12 -30.82 0.46
CA PRO A 58 -21.66 -30.78 0.54
C PRO A 58 -20.98 -32.01 -0.07
N ASP A 59 -21.63 -33.17 -0.02
CA ASP A 59 -21.09 -34.44 -0.53
C ASP A 59 -20.91 -34.43 -2.06
N MET A 60 -21.70 -33.61 -2.77
CA MET A 60 -21.62 -33.48 -4.22
C MET A 60 -20.50 -32.53 -4.68
N ARG A 61 -19.86 -31.80 -3.76
CA ARG A 61 -18.79 -30.85 -4.09
C ARG A 61 -17.59 -31.55 -4.72
N GLU A 62 -17.14 -32.64 -4.11
CA GLU A 62 -15.99 -33.40 -4.60
C GLU A 62 -16.28 -34.07 -5.94
N VAL A 63 -17.47 -34.67 -6.08
CA VAL A 63 -17.92 -35.35 -7.31
C VAL A 63 -18.02 -34.38 -8.49
N CYS A 64 -18.50 -33.17 -8.24
CA CYS A 64 -18.66 -32.13 -9.24
C CYS A 64 -17.44 -31.22 -9.41
N GLY A 65 -16.33 -31.54 -8.74
CA GLY A 65 -15.09 -30.75 -8.81
C GLY A 65 -15.19 -29.33 -8.22
N VAL A 66 -16.24 -29.05 -7.44
CA VAL A 66 -16.43 -27.80 -6.72
C VAL A 66 -15.46 -27.80 -5.55
N ARG A 67 -14.45 -26.95 -5.64
CA ARG A 67 -13.49 -26.80 -4.54
C ARG A 67 -14.08 -25.83 -3.54
N THR A 68 -14.04 -26.20 -2.25
CA THR A 68 -14.05 -25.17 -1.21
C THR A 68 -12.86 -24.26 -1.52
N ALA A 69 -13.05 -22.94 -1.54
CA ALA A 69 -11.95 -22.00 -1.64
C ALA A 69 -11.09 -22.21 -0.37
N SER A 70 -10.17 -23.17 -0.46
CA SER A 70 -9.43 -23.60 0.70
C SER A 70 -8.54 -22.43 1.11
N ARG A 71 -8.22 -22.35 2.40
CA ARG A 71 -7.29 -21.37 2.95
C ARG A 71 -5.93 -21.30 2.22
N HIS A 72 -5.64 -22.19 1.27
CA HIS A 72 -4.45 -22.16 0.43
C HIS A 72 -4.46 -21.07 -0.66
N ASN A 73 -5.62 -20.56 -1.10
CA ASN A 73 -5.68 -19.32 -1.91
C ASN A 73 -5.52 -18.05 -1.04
N ILE A 74 -5.44 -18.21 0.30
CA ILE A 74 -5.15 -17.16 1.28
C ILE A 74 -3.62 -17.03 1.50
N ALA A 75 -2.79 -17.71 0.72
CA ALA A 75 -1.32 -17.61 0.82
C ALA A 75 -0.80 -16.16 0.62
N TYR A 76 -1.59 -15.27 0.03
CA TYR A 76 -1.24 -13.86 -0.16
C TYR A 76 -1.59 -12.94 1.02
N LYS A 77 -2.18 -13.42 2.13
CA LYS A 77 -2.77 -12.52 3.13
C LYS A 77 -1.81 -11.71 3.99
N ASN A 78 -0.52 -12.03 4.04
CA ASN A 78 0.45 -11.29 4.86
C ASN A 78 1.73 -10.98 4.09
N ILE A 79 1.62 -10.36 2.91
CA ILE A 79 2.80 -9.71 2.32
C ILE A 79 3.15 -8.53 3.24
N PRO A 80 4.36 -8.49 3.83
CA PRO A 80 4.75 -7.36 4.67
C PRO A 80 4.64 -6.07 3.88
N GLN A 81 3.98 -5.07 4.48
CA GLN A 81 3.85 -3.73 3.92
C GLN A 81 5.22 -3.06 3.93
N GLN A 82 6.00 -3.25 2.87
CA GLN A 82 7.37 -2.75 2.76
C GLN A 82 7.64 -2.08 1.42
N ARG A 83 8.49 -1.04 1.45
CA ARG A 83 9.00 -0.31 0.29
C ARG A 83 10.53 -0.32 0.33
N TYR A 84 11.16 -0.70 -0.77
CA TYR A 84 12.61 -0.69 -0.86
C TYR A 84 13.12 0.68 -1.30
N LEU A 85 14.20 1.15 -0.69
CA LEU A 85 14.92 2.33 -1.14
C LEU A 85 15.99 1.95 -2.16
N ILE A 86 16.43 2.93 -2.94
CA ILE A 86 17.58 2.76 -3.85
C ILE A 86 18.90 2.89 -3.09
N LYS A 87 18.98 3.84 -2.15
CA LYS A 87 20.20 4.12 -1.39
C LYS A 87 19.95 4.22 0.13
N PRO A 88 20.87 3.74 0.98
CA PRO A 88 21.86 2.73 0.64
C PRO A 88 21.17 1.42 0.20
N SER A 89 21.91 0.52 -0.45
CA SER A 89 21.34 -0.74 -0.94
C SER A 89 20.68 -1.53 0.20
N GLU A 90 19.67 -2.34 -0.15
CA GLU A 90 18.99 -3.25 0.78
C GLU A 90 18.39 -2.55 2.03
N THR A 91 18.15 -1.25 1.91
CA THR A 91 17.40 -0.47 2.89
C THR A 91 15.92 -0.50 2.52
N SER A 92 15.06 -0.60 3.53
CA SER A 92 13.61 -0.65 3.34
C SER A 92 12.87 0.17 4.39
N ILE A 93 11.68 0.64 4.02
CA ILE A 93 10.68 1.18 4.94
C ILE A 93 9.64 0.09 5.13
N VAL A 94 9.39 -0.30 6.38
CA VAL A 94 8.43 -1.34 6.71
C VAL A 94 7.36 -0.75 7.62
N LYS A 95 6.10 -1.00 7.29
CA LYS A 95 4.97 -0.66 8.14
C LYS A 95 4.66 -1.84 9.06
N THR A 96 4.89 -1.65 10.35
CA THR A 96 4.68 -2.66 11.40
C THR A 96 3.87 -2.04 12.54
N ASN A 97 2.78 -2.69 12.96
CA ASN A 97 1.95 -2.24 14.09
C ASN A 97 1.54 -0.76 14.03
N GLY A 98 1.22 -0.26 12.83
CA GLY A 98 0.83 1.14 12.61
C GLY A 98 1.97 2.15 12.61
N LYS A 99 3.22 1.71 12.81
CA LYS A 99 4.43 2.55 12.75
C LYS A 99 5.20 2.28 11.47
N LEU A 100 5.97 3.27 11.02
CA LEU A 100 6.95 3.09 9.95
C LEU A 100 8.34 2.91 10.55
N GLU A 101 9.05 1.91 10.06
CA GLU A 101 10.40 1.60 10.46
C GLU A 101 11.32 1.69 9.23
N LEU A 102 12.37 2.49 9.33
CA LEU A 102 13.50 2.46 8.42
C LEU A 102 14.46 1.35 8.86
N ARG A 103 14.68 0.38 7.98
CA ARG A 103 15.52 -0.78 8.24
C ARG A 103 16.72 -0.75 7.30
N PHE A 104 17.92 -0.63 7.87
CA PHE A 104 19.16 -0.84 7.14
C PHE A 104 19.70 -2.24 7.38
N GLN A 105 20.53 -2.71 6.44
CA GLN A 105 21.32 -3.91 6.62
C GLN A 105 22.11 -3.89 7.92
N ASN A 106 22.03 -4.98 8.69
CA ASN A 106 22.84 -5.17 9.90
C ASN A 106 22.74 -3.98 10.85
N SER A 107 21.54 -3.43 11.07
CA SER A 107 21.26 -2.35 12.02
C SER A 107 19.91 -2.60 12.70
N LEU A 108 19.69 -1.94 13.84
CA LEU A 108 18.38 -1.94 14.47
C LEU A 108 17.40 -1.08 13.65
N PRO A 109 16.11 -1.48 13.53
CA PRO A 109 15.09 -0.65 12.92
C PRO A 109 14.97 0.72 13.61
N ILE A 110 14.83 1.77 12.81
CA ILE A 110 14.63 3.14 13.29
C ILE A 110 13.21 3.58 12.99
N ASN A 111 12.47 4.06 13.99
CA ASN A 111 11.12 4.57 13.75
C ASN A 111 11.18 5.88 12.95
N LEU A 112 10.36 5.96 11.90
CA LEU A 112 10.10 7.18 11.16
C LEU A 112 8.86 7.88 11.75
N GLU A 113 9.02 9.15 12.06
CA GLU A 113 7.97 9.99 12.62
C GLU A 113 7.66 11.16 11.69
N GLY A 114 6.52 11.82 11.93
CA GLY A 114 6.06 12.97 11.16
C GLY A 114 5.11 12.62 10.01
N PRO A 115 4.79 13.61 9.14
CA PRO A 115 3.74 13.47 8.13
C PRO A 115 3.96 12.30 7.15
N ILE A 116 5.23 11.95 6.90
CA ILE A 116 5.62 10.85 6.01
C ILE A 116 4.90 9.53 6.31
N THR A 117 4.51 9.28 7.57
CA THR A 117 3.84 8.03 7.97
C THR A 117 2.48 7.85 7.31
N SER A 118 1.85 8.95 6.90
CA SER A 118 0.55 8.99 6.24
C SER A 118 0.63 9.21 4.73
N GLU A 119 1.81 9.53 4.20
CA GLU A 119 2.01 9.92 2.80
C GLU A 119 2.69 8.84 1.96
N LEU A 120 3.30 7.85 2.61
CA LEU A 120 3.85 6.68 1.94
C LEU A 120 2.76 5.62 1.70
N GLU A 121 2.67 5.18 0.45
CA GLU A 121 1.75 4.12 0.03
C GLU A 121 2.41 2.74 0.01
N PHE A 122 1.69 1.73 0.49
CA PHE A 122 2.19 0.34 0.62
C PHE A 122 1.33 -0.66 -0.16
N SER A 123 0.85 -0.29 -1.36
CA SER A 123 0.10 -1.19 -2.23
C SER A 123 1.01 -2.26 -2.88
N GLN A 124 0.40 -3.28 -3.50
CA GLN A 124 1.17 -4.34 -4.17
C GLN A 124 1.94 -3.80 -5.38
N GLU A 125 1.38 -2.84 -6.11
CA GLU A 125 1.99 -2.17 -7.26
C GLU A 125 3.22 -1.38 -6.79
N LYS A 126 3.06 -0.63 -5.70
CA LYS A 126 4.12 0.19 -5.10
C LYS A 126 5.27 -0.64 -4.54
N ARG A 127 5.04 -1.90 -4.18
CA ARG A 127 6.10 -2.82 -3.67
C ARG A 127 7.21 -3.07 -4.68
N LEU A 128 6.88 -3.14 -5.97
CA LEU A 128 7.85 -3.36 -7.05
C LEU A 128 8.62 -2.07 -7.38
N GLU A 129 8.03 -0.92 -7.06
CA GLU A 129 8.63 0.39 -7.27
C GLU A 129 9.57 0.78 -6.12
N ARG A 130 10.87 0.83 -6.41
CA ARG A 130 11.88 1.30 -5.45
C ARG A 130 11.79 2.80 -5.29
N VAL A 131 11.77 3.27 -4.04
CA VAL A 131 11.73 4.70 -3.70
C VAL A 131 13.06 5.35 -4.07
N LYS A 132 13.03 6.32 -4.98
CA LYS A 132 14.18 7.08 -5.48
C LYS A 132 14.63 8.14 -4.48
N ASN A 133 15.15 7.70 -3.33
CA ASN A 133 15.62 8.59 -2.28
C ASN A 133 16.99 9.21 -2.58
N THR A 134 17.30 10.32 -1.91
CA THR A 134 18.65 10.89 -1.87
C THR A 134 19.44 10.32 -0.69
N TYR A 135 20.76 10.26 -0.83
CA TYR A 135 21.68 9.77 0.20
C TYR A 135 22.99 10.56 0.07
N ASP A 136 23.33 11.31 1.11
CA ASP A 136 24.57 12.06 1.24
C ASP A 136 25.36 11.53 2.44
N TYR A 137 26.56 11.00 2.20
CA TYR A 137 27.39 10.35 3.22
C TYR A 137 28.69 11.11 3.41
N HIS A 138 29.03 11.39 4.66
CA HIS A 138 30.23 12.08 5.04
C HIS A 138 31.00 11.30 6.09
N GLU A 139 32.30 11.28 5.87
CA GLU A 139 33.26 10.80 6.83
C GLU A 139 34.23 11.93 7.18
N ILE A 140 34.47 12.11 8.48
CA ILE A 140 35.25 13.22 9.01
C ILE A 140 36.19 12.66 10.06
N THR A 141 37.49 12.90 9.86
CA THR A 141 38.50 12.55 10.84
C THR A 141 39.22 13.84 11.21
N LYS A 142 39.10 14.28 12.47
CA LYS A 142 39.91 15.40 12.96
C LYS A 142 41.17 14.85 13.63
N PRO A 143 42.32 15.54 13.55
CA PRO A 143 43.51 15.14 14.27
C PRO A 143 43.22 14.96 15.77
N GLY A 144 43.51 13.78 16.31
CA GLY A 144 43.29 13.46 17.73
C GLY A 144 41.84 13.13 18.11
N SER A 145 40.89 13.04 17.16
CA SER A 145 39.52 12.60 17.44
C SER A 145 39.19 11.25 16.81
N GLU A 146 38.12 10.62 17.29
CA GLU A 146 37.53 9.47 16.61
C GLU A 146 36.97 9.88 15.23
N ARG A 147 36.90 8.89 14.32
CA ARG A 147 36.30 9.03 12.98
C ARG A 147 34.78 9.20 13.14
N LEU A 148 34.26 10.29 12.62
CA LEU A 148 32.84 10.58 12.59
C LEU A 148 32.26 10.19 11.23
N ARG A 149 31.28 9.29 11.22
CA ARG A 149 30.54 8.88 10.04
C ARG A 149 29.09 9.35 10.18
N ILE A 150 28.61 10.17 9.25
CA ILE A 150 27.25 10.72 9.26
C ILE A 150 26.65 10.65 7.86
N PHE A 151 25.33 10.56 7.77
CA PHE A 151 24.64 10.61 6.49
C PHE A 151 23.26 11.24 6.58
N LYS A 152 22.82 11.84 5.48
CA LYS A 152 21.50 12.45 5.29
C LYS A 152 20.75 11.72 4.19
N MET A 153 19.51 11.37 4.46
CA MET A 153 18.62 10.68 3.54
C MET A 153 17.37 11.49 3.29
N GLY A 154 17.07 11.73 2.03
CA GLY A 154 15.86 12.42 1.63
C GLY A 154 14.88 11.45 0.99
N ILE A 155 13.76 11.20 1.65
CA ILE A 155 12.75 10.23 1.22
C ILE A 155 11.59 10.99 0.58
N PRO A 156 11.37 10.85 -0.74
CA PRO A 156 10.20 11.40 -1.40
C PRO A 156 8.95 10.59 -1.04
N THR A 157 7.81 11.25 -1.14
CA THR A 157 6.48 10.68 -0.91
C THR A 157 5.61 10.87 -2.13
N GLU A 158 4.45 10.20 -2.11
CA GLU A 158 3.59 10.09 -3.27
C GLU A 158 2.77 11.37 -3.43
N LYS A 159 2.69 12.19 -2.38
CA LYS A 159 2.15 13.55 -2.39
C LYS A 159 3.13 14.59 -2.94
N GLY A 160 4.33 14.19 -3.35
CA GLY A 160 5.36 15.08 -3.89
C GLY A 160 6.21 15.79 -2.83
N HIS A 161 5.99 15.52 -1.54
CA HIS A 161 6.85 16.01 -0.47
C HIS A 161 8.12 15.17 -0.35
N LYS A 162 9.19 15.79 0.15
CA LYS A 162 10.45 15.11 0.46
C LYS A 162 10.83 15.42 1.90
N TYR A 163 11.10 14.38 2.68
CA TYR A 163 11.51 14.49 4.07
C TYR A 163 12.95 14.05 4.25
N ASP A 164 13.74 14.89 4.91
CA ASP A 164 15.14 14.60 5.21
C ASP A 164 15.31 14.03 6.61
N PHE A 165 16.06 12.94 6.70
CA PHE A 165 16.44 12.25 7.94
C PHE A 165 17.95 12.19 8.03
N CYS A 166 18.50 12.50 9.19
CA CYS A 166 19.94 12.58 9.40
C CYS A 166 20.38 11.62 10.49
N PHE A 167 21.52 10.98 10.26
CA PHE A 167 21.99 9.87 11.07
C PHE A 167 23.49 9.95 11.33
N ARG A 168 23.90 9.37 12.46
CA ARG A 168 25.28 9.14 12.86
C ARG A 168 25.54 7.64 12.95
N ILE A 169 26.70 7.23 12.45
CA ILE A 169 27.22 5.87 12.58
C ILE A 169 28.34 5.92 13.63
N PRO A 170 28.10 5.43 14.86
CA PRO A 170 29.12 5.38 15.89
C PRO A 170 30.22 4.37 15.53
N GLU A 171 31.39 4.58 16.11
CA GLU A 171 32.50 3.64 15.96
C GLU A 171 32.22 2.32 16.69
N ARG A 172 32.67 1.21 16.08
CA ARG A 172 32.49 -0.11 16.68
C ARG A 172 33.44 -0.27 17.87
N LYS A 173 32.89 -0.25 19.08
CA LYS A 173 33.62 -0.54 20.32
C LYS A 173 33.89 -2.05 20.43
N GLY A 174 35.15 -2.44 20.69
CA GLY A 174 35.56 -3.83 20.95
C GLY A 174 36.82 -4.29 20.21
N ASN A 175 37.42 -5.39 20.66
CA ASN A 175 38.61 -6.01 20.05
C ASN A 175 38.28 -6.61 18.67
N ASP A 176 39.27 -6.70 17.77
CA ASP A 176 39.06 -7.14 16.38
C ASP A 176 38.35 -8.50 16.25
N ARG A 177 38.57 -9.40 17.21
CA ARG A 177 37.93 -10.73 17.27
C ARG A 177 36.44 -10.70 17.61
N THR A 178 35.98 -9.65 18.30
CA THR A 178 34.57 -9.40 18.68
C THR A 178 33.88 -8.37 17.79
N ARG A 179 34.67 -7.57 17.06
CA ARG A 179 34.20 -6.48 16.21
C ARG A 179 33.38 -6.96 15.00
N SER A 180 33.59 -8.20 14.54
CA SER A 180 32.81 -8.85 13.49
C SER A 180 31.53 -9.55 13.99
N ARG A 181 31.43 -9.81 15.31
CA ARG A 181 30.29 -10.47 15.95
C ARG A 181 29.30 -9.50 16.62
N ALA A 182 29.65 -8.23 16.76
CA ALA A 182 28.77 -7.19 17.27
C ALA A 182 27.60 -6.98 16.29
N MET A 183 26.50 -7.64 16.60
CA MET A 183 25.17 -7.48 16.02
C MET A 183 24.85 -6.00 15.86
N GLY A 184 24.53 -5.55 14.65
CA GLY A 184 24.00 -4.21 14.43
C GLY A 184 25.04 -3.08 14.49
N VAL A 185 25.23 -2.34 13.40
CA VAL A 185 25.67 -0.95 13.55
C VAL A 185 24.50 -0.20 14.20
N ASN A 186 24.68 0.33 15.41
CA ASN A 186 23.69 1.20 16.05
C ASN A 186 23.68 2.54 15.32
N ILE A 187 22.90 2.64 14.25
CA ILE A 187 22.68 3.92 13.57
C ILE A 187 21.83 4.79 14.50
N GLU A 188 22.36 5.95 14.85
CA GLU A 188 21.72 6.90 15.75
C GLU A 188 21.10 8.05 14.96
N THR A 189 19.88 8.46 15.32
CA THR A 189 19.24 9.64 14.75
C THR A 189 19.93 10.91 15.24
N MET A 190 20.13 11.88 14.36
CA MET A 190 20.62 13.21 14.70
C MET A 190 19.81 14.30 13.98
N SER A 191 19.92 15.55 14.43
CA SER A 191 19.22 16.64 13.74
C SER A 191 19.89 16.95 12.39
N CYS A 192 19.09 17.28 11.39
CA CYS A 192 19.64 17.70 10.10
C CYS A 192 20.35 19.06 10.16
N THR A 193 19.98 19.93 11.11
CA THR A 193 20.71 21.16 11.37
C THR A 193 22.12 20.89 11.89
N GLU A 194 22.30 19.88 12.74
CA GLU A 194 23.62 19.46 13.21
C GLU A 194 24.43 18.84 12.08
N PHE A 195 23.80 18.00 11.24
CA PHE A 195 24.44 17.44 10.04
C PHE A 195 24.97 18.55 9.14
N ASP A 196 24.12 19.51 8.78
CA ASP A 196 24.48 20.61 7.88
C ASP A 196 25.58 21.50 8.50
N ARG A 197 25.56 21.73 9.82
CA ARG A 197 26.64 22.45 10.53
C ARG A 197 27.98 21.72 10.44
N ILE A 198 27.96 20.41 10.62
CA ILE A 198 29.17 19.59 10.59
C ILE A 198 29.75 19.51 9.17
N THR A 199 28.90 19.40 8.14
CA THR A 199 29.34 19.29 6.75
C THR A 199 29.75 20.62 6.14
N SER A 200 29.12 21.74 6.55
CA SER A 200 29.49 23.09 6.07
C SER A 200 30.80 23.61 6.67
N GLY A 201 31.19 23.10 7.84
CA GLY A 201 32.46 23.42 8.49
C GLY A 201 33.62 22.49 8.12
N LYS A 202 33.45 21.66 7.08
CA LYS A 202 34.52 20.87 6.47
C LYS A 202 35.47 21.74 5.65
#